data_AF-A0A2N9N0X0-F1
#
_entry.id   AF-A0A2N9N0X0-F1
#
_cell.length_a   1.000
_cell.length_b   1.000
_cell.length_c   1.000
_cell.angle_alpha   90.00
_cell.angle_beta   90.00
_cell.angle_gamma   90.00
#
_symmetry.space_group_name_H-M   'P 1'
#
loop_
_entity.id
_entity.type
_entity.pdbx_description
1 polymer ?
#
loop_
_entity_poly.entity_id
_entity_poly.type
_entity_poly.pdbx_seq_one_letter_code
_entity_poly.pdbx_strand_id
1 'polypeptide(L)'
;MEPFESAVEAVVSGEGSALAQLLQADSELVRARATRATRATLLHYVAANGVEEERQKTPPNAVEIAGLLLTAGAEVDALADMYGGQYTTMSMLVSSSPPAQAGVQVPLVETLLDFGASIEGQGTGQWRSPLMTALAFGFLDAAQTLFRRGARADNIAAAAGLGHLADARQMLASANARDRHRALALAAQHGHLDIVRLLLDAGENPSRYNPDGNHPHSTPLHQAVWAGHDAVVRLLAERGANLEMRDTVYHGTPRDWAAHGGRTGIEQFLRAQELSRRENIQ
;
A
#
# COMPACT_ATOMS: atom_id res chain seq x y z
N MET A 1 -0.02 -4.53 34.67
CA MET A 1 0.38 -4.47 33.25
C MET A 1 1.80 -3.92 33.22
N GLU A 2 2.69 -4.53 32.46
CA GLU A 2 4.07 -4.04 32.32
C GLU A 2 4.06 -2.60 31.77
N PRO A 3 4.95 -1.68 32.21
CA PRO A 3 4.91 -0.26 31.78
C PRO A 3 4.86 -0.06 30.26
N PHE A 4 5.57 -0.89 29.49
CA PHE A 4 5.54 -0.87 28.03
C PHE A 4 4.15 -1.23 27.48
N GLU A 5 3.53 -2.28 27.99
CA GLU A 5 2.20 -2.72 27.57
C GLU A 5 1.13 -1.66 27.86
N SER A 6 1.21 -0.97 29.02
CA SER A 6 0.34 0.17 29.33
C SER A 6 0.54 1.33 28.34
N ALA A 7 1.78 1.61 27.94
CA ALA A 7 2.06 2.65 26.96
C ALA A 7 1.57 2.26 25.56
N VAL A 8 1.66 0.98 25.18
CA VAL A 8 1.07 0.47 23.94
C VAL A 8 -0.44 0.69 23.94
N GLU A 9 -1.14 0.33 25.03
CA GLU A 9 -2.59 0.57 25.14
C GLU A 9 -2.95 2.05 25.02
N ALA A 10 -2.16 2.93 25.64
CA ALA A 10 -2.34 4.37 25.53
C ALA A 10 -2.14 4.86 24.08
N VAL A 11 -1.16 4.32 23.35
CA VAL A 11 -0.91 4.63 21.93
C VAL A 11 -2.10 4.23 21.05
N VAL A 12 -2.57 2.98 21.15
CA VAL A 12 -3.62 2.46 20.27
C VAL A 12 -5.02 2.96 20.63
N SER A 13 -5.22 3.39 21.87
CA SER A 13 -6.48 3.99 22.35
C SER A 13 -6.52 5.52 22.23
N GLY A 14 -5.39 6.17 21.93
CA GLY A 14 -5.31 7.62 21.79
C GLY A 14 -5.24 8.39 23.12
N GLU A 15 -4.84 7.73 24.21
CA GLU A 15 -4.77 8.31 25.55
C GLU A 15 -3.47 9.13 25.75
N GLY A 16 -3.34 10.25 25.03
CA GLY A 16 -2.13 11.07 25.03
C GLY A 16 -1.68 11.56 26.41
N SER A 17 -2.61 11.88 27.30
CA SER A 17 -2.28 12.28 28.69
C SER A 17 -1.69 11.12 29.51
N ALA A 18 -2.23 9.92 29.36
CA ALA A 18 -1.71 8.73 30.05
C ALA A 18 -0.33 8.36 29.50
N LEU A 19 -0.17 8.40 28.17
CA LEU A 19 1.12 8.18 27.51
C LEU A 19 2.17 9.18 28.00
N ALA A 20 1.85 10.48 28.06
CA ALA A 20 2.77 11.51 28.53
C ALA A 20 3.20 11.27 29.99
N GLN A 21 2.29 10.87 30.87
CA GLN A 21 2.61 10.53 32.26
C GLN A 21 3.56 9.33 32.36
N LEU A 22 3.33 8.29 31.55
CA LEU A 22 4.20 7.11 31.50
C LEU A 22 5.61 7.48 31.03
N LEU A 23 5.74 8.29 29.98
CA LEU A 23 7.03 8.75 29.45
C LEU A 23 7.77 9.70 30.42
N GLN A 24 7.04 10.48 31.22
CA GLN A 24 7.63 11.30 32.28
C GLN A 24 8.15 10.47 33.45
N ALA A 25 7.44 9.39 33.80
CA ALA A 25 7.86 8.48 34.87
C ALA A 25 9.07 7.62 34.45
N ASP A 26 9.16 7.25 33.17
CA ASP A 26 10.26 6.49 32.59
C ASP A 26 10.55 6.96 31.15
N SER A 27 11.59 7.78 30.99
CA SER A 27 11.98 8.33 29.68
C SER A 27 12.56 7.27 28.74
N GLU A 28 13.08 6.16 29.26
CA GLU A 28 13.63 5.08 28.41
C GLU A 28 12.53 4.25 27.76
N LEU A 29 11.28 4.37 28.25
CA LEU A 29 10.13 3.68 27.69
C LEU A 29 9.89 4.00 26.21
N VAL A 30 10.28 5.20 25.75
CA VAL A 30 10.17 5.59 24.34
C VAL A 30 11.08 4.75 23.42
N ARG A 31 12.18 4.20 23.96
CA ARG A 31 13.13 3.33 23.26
C ARG A 31 12.94 1.86 23.59
N ALA A 32 12.07 1.55 24.56
CA ALA A 32 11.72 0.19 24.90
C ALA A 32 11.08 -0.53 23.72
N ARG A 33 11.18 -1.86 23.74
CA ARG A 33 10.72 -2.74 22.68
C ARG A 33 9.84 -3.82 23.27
N ALA A 34 8.86 -4.24 22.48
CA ALA A 34 8.06 -5.41 22.80
C ALA A 34 8.98 -6.62 23.05
N THR A 35 8.67 -7.41 24.07
CA THR A 35 9.36 -8.67 24.39
C THR A 35 9.07 -9.77 23.36
N ARG A 36 8.03 -9.55 22.54
CA ARG A 36 7.60 -10.45 21.45
C ARG A 36 8.60 -10.43 20.30
N ALA A 37 8.45 -11.41 19.40
CA ALA A 37 9.33 -11.61 18.25
C ALA A 37 9.45 -10.37 17.35
N THR A 38 8.45 -9.48 17.35
CA THR A 38 8.43 -8.26 16.53
C THR A 38 9.43 -7.20 16.99
N ARG A 39 9.81 -7.20 18.28
CA ARG A 39 10.68 -6.20 18.90
C ARG A 39 10.25 -4.75 18.59
N ALA A 40 8.95 -4.53 18.38
CA ALA A 40 8.38 -3.26 17.99
C ALA A 40 8.54 -2.21 19.10
N THR A 41 8.84 -0.96 18.71
CA THR A 41 8.79 0.21 19.60
C THR A 41 7.37 0.78 19.67
N LEU A 42 7.10 1.68 20.62
CA LEU A 42 5.81 2.38 20.70
C LEU A 42 5.42 3.08 19.39
N LEU A 43 6.39 3.66 18.68
CA LEU A 43 6.15 4.35 17.40
C LEU A 43 5.66 3.40 16.31
N HIS A 44 6.02 2.11 16.34
CA HIS A 44 5.52 1.13 15.36
C HIS A 44 4.02 0.86 15.53
N TYR A 45 3.49 0.95 16.75
CA TYR A 45 2.06 0.75 17.00
C TYR A 45 1.20 1.86 16.38
N VAL A 46 1.75 3.06 16.16
CA VAL A 46 1.06 4.15 15.43
C VAL A 46 0.72 3.74 14.00
N ALA A 47 1.56 2.90 13.36
CA ALA A 47 1.28 2.40 12.01
C ALA A 47 0.13 1.37 11.97
N ALA A 48 -0.25 0.80 13.11
CA ALA A 48 -1.32 -0.19 13.25
C ALA A 48 -1.24 -1.36 12.23
N ASN A 49 -0.02 -1.83 11.93
CA ASN A 49 0.23 -2.82 10.89
C ASN A 49 0.91 -4.06 11.48
N GLY A 50 0.17 -5.15 11.63
CA GLY A 50 0.75 -6.47 11.90
C GLY A 50 1.39 -6.73 13.26
N VAL A 51 1.66 -5.71 14.07
CA VAL A 51 2.39 -5.89 15.34
C VAL A 51 1.65 -6.85 16.26
N GLU A 52 0.34 -6.64 16.41
CA GLU A 52 -0.61 -7.50 17.13
C GLU A 52 -2.00 -7.28 16.54
N GLU A 53 -2.69 -8.33 16.08
CA GLU A 53 -3.96 -8.22 15.35
C GLU A 53 -5.04 -7.49 16.17
N GLU A 54 -5.15 -7.80 17.46
CA GLU A 54 -6.11 -7.22 18.39
C GLU A 54 -5.88 -5.71 18.65
N ARG A 55 -4.68 -5.21 18.34
CA ARG A 55 -4.24 -3.81 18.52
C ARG A 55 -4.09 -3.04 17.22
N GLN A 56 -4.52 -3.58 16.07
CA GLN A 56 -4.54 -2.84 14.79
C GLN A 56 -5.69 -1.82 14.75
N LYS A 57 -5.58 -0.79 15.59
CA LYS A 57 -6.54 0.30 15.73
C LYS A 57 -5.81 1.61 15.60
N THR A 58 -6.45 2.58 14.95
CA THR A 58 -5.88 3.92 14.82
C THR A 58 -6.84 4.95 15.42
N PRO A 59 -6.47 5.61 16.53
CA PRO A 59 -7.30 6.65 17.11
C PRO A 59 -7.28 7.92 16.23
N PRO A 60 -8.34 8.74 16.24
CA PRO A 60 -8.40 9.97 15.45
C PRO A 60 -7.27 10.98 15.75
N ASN A 61 -6.71 10.94 16.96
CA ASN A 61 -5.57 11.77 17.37
C ASN A 61 -4.21 11.07 17.23
N ALA A 62 -4.08 10.02 16.40
CA ALA A 62 -2.82 9.29 16.22
C ALA A 62 -1.62 10.20 15.85
N VAL A 63 -1.87 11.31 15.15
CA VAL A 63 -0.84 12.31 14.81
C VAL A 63 -0.27 12.98 16.08
N GLU A 64 -1.13 13.32 17.04
CA GLU A 64 -0.72 13.86 18.34
C GLU A 64 0.11 12.83 19.12
N ILE A 65 -0.35 11.58 19.15
CA ILE A 65 0.36 10.46 19.78
C ILE A 65 1.75 10.26 19.16
N ALA A 66 1.85 10.28 17.83
CA ALA A 66 3.13 10.20 17.14
C ALA A 66 4.05 11.36 17.53
N GLY A 67 3.51 12.59 17.55
CA GLY A 67 4.25 13.79 17.96
C GLY A 67 4.78 13.71 19.39
N LEU A 68 3.99 13.16 20.34
CA LEU A 68 4.43 12.93 21.72
C LEU A 68 5.62 11.96 21.77
N LEU A 69 5.53 10.83 21.08
CA LEU A 69 6.61 9.84 21.04
C LEU A 69 7.89 10.40 20.41
N LEU A 70 7.75 11.07 19.26
CA LEU A 70 8.88 11.63 18.52
C LEU A 70 9.56 12.77 19.30
N THR A 71 8.78 13.65 19.94
CA THR A 71 9.32 14.70 20.82
C THR A 71 10.00 14.13 22.06
N ALA A 72 9.50 13.00 22.58
CA ALA A 72 10.13 12.28 23.69
C ALA A 72 11.42 11.53 23.27
N GLY A 73 11.77 11.52 21.98
CA GLY A 73 13.02 10.92 21.49
C GLY A 73 12.88 9.50 20.95
N ALA A 74 11.68 9.12 20.48
CA ALA A 74 11.51 7.90 19.69
C ALA A 74 12.42 7.93 18.46
N GLU A 75 13.14 6.84 18.23
CA GLU A 75 13.93 6.67 17.01
C GLU A 75 12.98 6.46 15.82
N VAL A 76 12.91 7.47 14.95
CA VAL A 76 11.93 7.53 13.85
C VAL A 76 12.07 6.39 12.83
N ASP A 77 13.31 5.96 12.58
CA ASP A 77 13.66 4.87 11.66
C ASP A 77 14.03 3.57 12.41
N ALA A 78 13.61 3.43 13.67
CA ALA A 78 13.77 2.17 14.38
C ALA A 78 13.18 1.01 13.56
N LEU A 79 13.87 -0.12 13.56
CA LEU A 79 13.43 -1.32 12.84
C LEU A 79 12.68 -2.28 13.76
N ALA A 80 11.55 -2.81 13.29
CA ALA A 80 10.83 -3.94 13.87
C ALA A 80 10.95 -5.18 12.98
N ASP A 81 11.02 -6.36 13.60
CA ASP A 81 11.15 -7.66 12.94
C ASP A 81 9.75 -8.18 12.54
N MET A 82 9.32 -7.88 11.32
CA MET A 82 7.98 -8.21 10.81
C MET A 82 8.10 -8.99 9.51
N TYR A 83 7.16 -9.89 9.20
CA TYR A 83 7.04 -10.49 7.86
C TYR A 83 8.34 -11.09 7.27
N GLY A 84 9.21 -11.65 8.12
CA GLY A 84 10.50 -12.23 7.71
C GLY A 84 11.57 -11.19 7.32
N GLY A 85 11.39 -9.92 7.67
CA GLY A 85 12.36 -8.84 7.44
C GLY A 85 12.26 -7.76 8.50
N GLN A 86 12.91 -6.63 8.23
CA GLN A 86 12.94 -5.48 9.13
C GLN A 86 12.34 -4.26 8.47
N TYR A 87 11.44 -3.57 9.19
CA TYR A 87 10.66 -2.47 8.66
C TYR A 87 10.57 -1.31 9.65
N THR A 88 10.59 -0.08 9.12
CA THR A 88 10.36 1.15 9.90
C THR A 88 8.87 1.42 10.07
N THR A 89 8.52 2.32 10.99
CA THR A 89 7.14 2.82 11.12
C THR A 89 6.62 3.39 9.79
N MET A 90 7.44 4.11 9.02
CA MET A 90 7.02 4.63 7.70
C MET A 90 6.60 3.49 6.76
N SER A 91 7.41 2.43 6.63
CA SER A 91 7.09 1.29 5.75
C SER A 91 5.81 0.57 6.17
N MET A 92 5.58 0.45 7.48
CA MET A 92 4.38 -0.16 8.03
C MET A 92 3.14 0.71 7.81
N LEU A 93 3.27 2.03 8.04
CA LEU A 93 2.20 3.00 7.92
C LEU A 93 1.62 3.05 6.50
N VAL A 94 2.50 3.11 5.50
CA VAL A 94 2.11 3.24 4.09
C VAL A 94 1.67 1.92 3.44
N SER A 95 1.57 0.85 4.23
CA SER A 95 0.94 -0.42 3.84
C SER A 95 -0.28 -0.78 4.71
N SER A 96 -0.70 0.14 5.60
CA SER A 96 -1.70 -0.12 6.63
C SER A 96 -3.06 0.51 6.33
N SER A 97 -4.12 -0.29 6.39
CA SER A 97 -5.50 0.18 6.19
C SER A 97 -6.08 0.99 7.36
N PRO A 98 -5.87 0.65 8.65
CA PRO A 98 -6.48 1.39 9.76
C PRO A 98 -6.16 2.89 9.79
N PRO A 99 -4.90 3.36 9.59
CA PRO A 99 -4.62 4.80 9.53
C PRO A 99 -5.24 5.50 8.32
N ALA A 100 -5.38 4.79 7.19
CA ALA A 100 -6.03 5.33 6.00
C ALA A 100 -7.55 5.50 6.22
N GLN A 101 -8.20 4.48 6.81
CA GLN A 101 -9.63 4.53 7.15
C GLN A 101 -9.95 5.58 8.21
N ALA A 102 -9.03 5.80 9.15
CA ALA A 102 -9.14 6.86 10.15
C ALA A 102 -8.83 8.27 9.60
N GLY A 103 -8.37 8.39 8.34
CA GLY A 103 -8.07 9.68 7.71
C GLY A 103 -6.78 10.34 8.19
N VAL A 104 -5.88 9.59 8.83
CA VAL A 104 -4.65 10.12 9.44
C VAL A 104 -3.35 9.61 8.79
N GLN A 105 -3.43 8.72 7.79
CA GLN A 105 -2.23 8.17 7.14
C GLN A 105 -1.32 9.24 6.54
N VAL A 106 -1.86 10.17 5.73
CA VAL A 106 -1.07 11.25 5.12
C VAL A 106 -0.49 12.20 6.17
N PRO A 107 -1.26 12.71 7.15
CA PRO A 107 -0.70 13.47 8.27
C PRO A 107 0.41 12.76 9.04
N LEU A 108 0.30 11.45 9.24
CA LEU A 108 1.34 10.64 9.88
C LEU A 108 2.60 10.52 9.01
N VAL A 109 2.45 10.36 7.69
CA VAL A 109 3.58 10.39 6.75
C VAL A 109 4.32 11.72 6.85
N GLU A 110 3.62 12.85 6.78
CA GLU A 110 4.23 14.19 6.91
C GLU A 110 4.92 14.34 8.27
N THR A 111 4.27 13.93 9.36
CA THR A 111 4.84 14.00 10.72
C THR A 111 6.14 13.21 10.83
N LEU A 112 6.18 11.97 10.33
CA LEU A 112 7.39 11.16 10.36
C LEU A 112 8.53 11.82 9.55
N LEU A 113 8.22 12.37 8.37
CA LEU A 113 9.22 13.08 7.55
C LEU A 113 9.73 14.36 8.21
N ASP A 114 8.85 15.11 8.88
CA ASP A 114 9.22 16.33 9.61
C ASP A 114 10.13 16.03 10.81
N PHE A 115 10.02 14.83 11.38
CA PHE A 115 10.94 14.31 12.40
C PHE A 115 12.13 13.51 11.83
N GLY A 116 12.34 13.56 10.52
CA GLY A 116 13.56 13.05 9.88
C GLY A 116 13.52 11.58 9.48
N ALA A 117 12.34 10.96 9.34
CA ALA A 117 12.23 9.64 8.73
C ALA A 117 12.86 9.61 7.34
N SER A 118 13.58 8.53 7.02
CA SER A 118 14.14 8.32 5.69
C SER A 118 13.04 8.21 4.63
N ILE A 119 13.07 9.11 3.65
CA ILE A 119 12.09 9.14 2.55
C ILE A 119 12.21 7.95 1.59
N GLU A 120 13.43 7.41 1.43
CA GLU A 120 13.70 6.23 0.60
C GLU A 120 13.56 4.92 1.40
N GLY A 121 13.23 5.02 2.69
CA GLY A 121 13.09 3.92 3.64
C GLY A 121 14.41 3.24 4.01
N GLN A 122 14.32 2.27 4.92
CA GLN A 122 15.43 1.46 5.45
C GLN A 122 14.94 0.03 5.74
N GLY A 123 15.86 -0.90 6.01
CA GLY A 123 15.55 -2.28 6.42
C GLY A 123 15.91 -3.35 5.39
N THR A 124 15.56 -4.61 5.73
CA THR A 124 16.02 -5.82 5.00
C THR A 124 14.92 -6.54 4.22
N GLY A 125 13.67 -6.10 4.35
CA GLY A 125 12.51 -6.75 3.73
C GLY A 125 12.26 -6.39 2.25
N GLN A 126 11.10 -6.79 1.74
CA GLN A 126 10.69 -6.52 0.35
C GLN A 126 10.20 -5.07 0.15
N TRP A 127 9.57 -4.49 1.17
CA TRP A 127 8.83 -3.23 1.14
C TRP A 127 9.65 -1.99 1.52
N ARG A 128 10.85 -1.85 0.95
CA ARG A 128 11.84 -0.85 1.42
C ARG A 128 11.61 0.56 0.92
N SER A 129 11.00 0.73 -0.25
CA SER A 129 10.68 2.05 -0.80
C SER A 129 9.29 2.47 -0.32
N PRO A 130 9.17 3.50 0.55
CA PRO A 130 7.86 3.94 1.03
C PRO A 130 6.91 4.31 -0.11
N LEU A 131 7.44 4.96 -1.16
CA LEU A 131 6.66 5.33 -2.34
C LEU A 131 6.09 4.10 -3.04
N MET A 132 6.93 3.13 -3.37
CA MET A 132 6.48 1.92 -4.06
C MET A 132 5.58 1.05 -3.19
N THR A 133 5.82 1.00 -1.88
CA THR A 133 4.96 0.31 -0.92
C THR A 133 3.57 0.97 -0.88
N ALA A 134 3.49 2.29 -0.76
CA ALA A 134 2.23 3.03 -0.80
C ALA A 134 1.44 2.74 -2.10
N LEU A 135 2.12 2.77 -3.25
CA LEU A 135 1.52 2.46 -4.54
C LEU A 135 1.02 1.00 -4.61
N ALA A 136 1.83 0.04 -4.18
CA ALA A 136 1.49 -1.38 -4.24
C ALA A 136 0.26 -1.69 -3.37
N PHE A 137 0.12 -1.04 -2.21
CA PHE A 137 -1.00 -1.25 -1.29
C PHE A 137 -2.22 -0.36 -1.56
N GLY A 138 -2.20 0.47 -2.61
CA GLY A 138 -3.34 1.27 -3.03
C GLY A 138 -3.50 2.62 -2.34
N PHE A 139 -2.50 3.06 -1.57
CA PHE A 139 -2.52 4.33 -0.84
C PHE A 139 -1.95 5.48 -1.68
N LEU A 140 -2.68 5.89 -2.73
CA LEU A 140 -2.23 6.88 -3.70
C LEU A 140 -1.88 8.23 -3.06
N ASP A 141 -2.69 8.73 -2.12
CA ASP A 141 -2.44 10.02 -1.48
C ASP A 141 -1.15 10.02 -0.66
N ALA A 142 -0.84 8.91 0.02
CA ALA A 142 0.43 8.71 0.72
C ALA A 142 1.60 8.66 -0.28
N ALA A 143 1.45 7.95 -1.40
CA ALA A 143 2.45 7.90 -2.45
C ALA A 143 2.73 9.29 -3.06
N GLN A 144 1.69 10.04 -3.41
CA GLN A 144 1.81 11.40 -3.94
C GLN A 144 2.47 12.34 -2.92
N THR A 145 2.16 12.19 -1.64
CA THR A 145 2.80 12.95 -0.55
C THR A 145 4.29 12.66 -0.46
N LEU A 146 4.68 11.38 -0.46
CA LEU A 146 6.09 10.97 -0.49
C LEU A 146 6.81 11.53 -1.72
N PHE A 147 6.19 11.47 -2.90
CA PHE A 147 6.77 12.06 -4.11
C PHE A 147 6.94 13.58 -4.00
N ARG A 148 5.94 14.32 -3.51
CA ARG A 148 6.02 15.77 -3.25
C ARG A 148 7.14 16.13 -2.26
N ARG A 149 7.41 15.24 -1.29
CA ARG A 149 8.49 15.39 -0.30
C ARG A 149 9.87 14.97 -0.82
N GLY A 150 9.96 14.46 -2.05
CA GLY A 150 11.23 14.17 -2.75
C GLY A 150 11.55 12.68 -2.92
N ALA A 151 10.60 11.77 -2.68
CA ALA A 151 10.81 10.34 -2.95
C ALA A 151 11.05 10.12 -4.45
N ARG A 152 12.02 9.26 -4.79
CA ARG A 152 12.38 9.03 -6.19
C ARG A 152 11.33 8.22 -6.94
N ALA A 153 10.89 8.73 -8.09
CA ALA A 153 10.08 8.02 -9.08
C ALA A 153 10.88 7.79 -10.38
N ASP A 154 12.05 7.17 -10.26
CA ASP A 154 13.04 7.03 -11.32
C ASP A 154 12.82 5.81 -12.25
N ASN A 155 11.69 5.12 -12.10
CA ASN A 155 11.31 3.97 -12.91
C ASN A 155 9.86 4.06 -13.38
N ILE A 156 9.57 3.36 -14.48
CA ILE A 156 8.25 3.40 -15.13
C ILE A 156 7.11 2.95 -14.20
N ALA A 157 7.36 2.03 -13.26
CA ALA A 157 6.33 1.55 -12.37
C ALA A 157 5.89 2.63 -11.37
N ALA A 158 6.84 3.38 -10.81
CA ALA A 158 6.55 4.53 -9.95
C ALA A 158 5.80 5.62 -10.73
N ALA A 159 6.30 6.01 -11.90
CA ALA A 159 5.65 7.00 -12.76
C ALA A 159 4.21 6.59 -13.13
N ALA A 160 4.02 5.32 -13.49
CA ALA A 160 2.72 4.77 -13.84
C ALA A 160 1.74 4.74 -12.66
N GLY A 161 2.18 4.32 -11.48
CA GLY A 161 1.35 4.34 -10.26
C GLY A 161 0.96 5.75 -9.82
N LEU A 162 1.85 6.73 -9.99
CA LEU A 162 1.59 8.15 -9.68
C LEU A 162 0.72 8.85 -10.73
N GLY A 163 0.49 8.24 -11.91
CA GLY A 163 -0.28 8.86 -12.98
C GLY A 163 0.52 9.82 -13.87
N HIS A 164 1.85 9.76 -13.83
CA HIS A 164 2.73 10.65 -14.60
C HIS A 164 2.93 10.13 -16.03
N LEU A 165 1.99 10.45 -16.92
CA LEU A 165 1.99 9.95 -18.30
C LEU A 165 3.25 10.33 -19.10
N ALA A 166 3.75 11.56 -18.94
CA ALA A 166 4.94 12.01 -19.66
C ALA A 166 6.19 11.21 -19.26
N ASP A 167 6.40 11.03 -17.95
CA ASP A 167 7.50 10.25 -17.40
C ASP A 167 7.39 8.78 -17.81
N ALA A 168 6.19 8.20 -17.70
CA ALA A 168 5.94 6.83 -18.13
C ALA A 168 6.25 6.61 -19.61
N ARG A 169 5.89 7.57 -20.47
CA ARG A 169 6.20 7.54 -21.91
C ARG A 169 7.70 7.64 -22.18
N GLN A 170 8.40 8.52 -21.47
CA GLN A 170 9.85 8.67 -21.60
C GLN A 170 10.60 7.39 -21.18
N MET A 171 10.18 6.76 -20.08
CA MET A 171 10.84 5.58 -19.51
C MET A 171 10.50 4.27 -20.25
N LEU A 172 9.45 4.26 -21.07
CA LEU A 172 8.91 3.05 -21.71
C LEU A 172 9.93 2.28 -22.54
N ALA A 173 10.72 2.98 -23.35
CA ALA A 173 11.66 2.36 -24.28
C ALA A 173 12.83 1.65 -23.57
N SER A 174 13.23 2.12 -22.38
CA SER A 174 14.33 1.55 -21.59
C SER A 174 13.87 0.56 -20.52
N ALA A 175 12.58 0.51 -20.20
CA ALA A 175 12.05 -0.37 -19.17
C ALA A 175 12.05 -1.84 -19.62
N ASN A 176 12.48 -2.75 -18.74
CA ASN A 176 12.40 -4.18 -19.00
C ASN A 176 10.94 -4.71 -18.89
N ALA A 177 10.71 -5.92 -19.37
CA ALA A 177 9.37 -6.51 -19.40
C ALA A 177 8.73 -6.73 -18.01
N ARG A 178 9.54 -6.84 -16.94
CA ARG A 178 9.03 -6.99 -15.57
C ARG A 178 8.51 -5.64 -15.05
N ASP A 179 9.26 -4.57 -15.28
CA ASP A 179 8.88 -3.22 -14.84
C ASP A 179 7.72 -2.64 -15.65
N ARG A 180 7.65 -2.92 -16.96
CA ARG A 180 6.48 -2.54 -17.77
C ARG A 180 5.21 -3.25 -17.33
N HIS A 181 5.28 -4.53 -16.97
CA HIS A 181 4.11 -5.25 -16.45
C HIS A 181 3.71 -4.74 -15.05
N ARG A 182 4.69 -4.40 -14.19
CA ARG A 182 4.40 -3.74 -12.90
C ARG A 182 3.74 -2.38 -13.10
N ALA A 183 4.20 -1.60 -14.07
CA ALA A 183 3.60 -0.32 -14.45
C ALA A 183 2.14 -0.49 -14.89
N LEU A 184 1.84 -1.53 -15.68
CA LEU A 184 0.46 -1.84 -16.10
C LEU A 184 -0.42 -2.18 -14.89
N ALA A 185 0.09 -3.01 -13.97
CA ALA A 185 -0.64 -3.38 -12.76
C ALA A 185 -0.95 -2.17 -11.87
N LEU A 186 0.05 -1.30 -11.62
CA LEU A 186 -0.13 -0.10 -10.81
C LEU A 186 -1.03 0.94 -11.48
N ALA A 187 -0.84 1.22 -12.77
CA ALA A 187 -1.73 2.13 -13.50
C ALA A 187 -3.17 1.60 -13.51
N ALA A 188 -3.36 0.29 -13.61
CA ALA A 188 -4.67 -0.32 -13.56
C ALA A 188 -5.32 -0.23 -12.17
N GLN A 189 -4.54 -0.48 -11.11
CA GLN A 189 -4.96 -0.36 -9.71
C GLN A 189 -5.36 1.06 -9.31
N HIS A 190 -4.69 2.07 -9.87
CA HIS A 190 -4.92 3.50 -9.55
C HIS A 190 -5.75 4.25 -10.59
N GLY A 191 -6.26 3.55 -11.62
CA GLY A 191 -7.24 4.12 -12.56
C GLY A 191 -6.64 5.01 -13.66
N HIS A 192 -5.33 4.96 -13.89
CA HIS A 192 -4.62 5.81 -14.85
C HIS A 192 -4.80 5.34 -16.29
N LEU A 193 -6.00 5.55 -16.84
CA LEU A 193 -6.47 5.03 -18.12
C LEU A 193 -5.51 5.27 -19.29
N ASP A 194 -4.94 6.47 -19.41
CA ASP A 194 -4.05 6.81 -20.53
C ASP A 194 -2.69 6.10 -20.44
N ILE A 195 -2.23 5.79 -19.23
CA ILE A 195 -1.01 5.01 -19.02
C ILE A 195 -1.27 3.53 -19.31
N VAL A 196 -2.43 3.01 -18.88
CA VAL A 196 -2.87 1.65 -19.26
C VAL A 196 -2.93 1.53 -20.78
N ARG A 197 -3.53 2.51 -21.48
CA ARG A 197 -3.57 2.54 -22.95
C ARG A 197 -2.17 2.56 -23.56
N LEU A 198 -1.30 3.45 -23.08
CA LEU A 198 0.09 3.55 -23.55
C LEU A 198 0.83 2.21 -23.46
N LEU A 199 0.73 1.51 -22.33
CA LEU A 199 1.43 0.24 -22.10
C LEU A 199 0.88 -0.88 -22.99
N LEU A 200 -0.45 -0.94 -23.17
CA LEU A 200 -1.09 -1.91 -24.06
C LEU A 200 -0.79 -1.64 -25.53
N ASP A 201 -0.75 -0.37 -25.95
CA ASP A 201 -0.36 0.03 -27.31
C ASP A 201 1.11 -0.33 -27.60
N ALA A 202 1.95 -0.40 -26.57
CA ALA A 202 3.34 -0.89 -26.66
C ALA A 202 3.48 -2.42 -26.61
N GLY A 203 2.35 -3.16 -26.61
CA GLY A 203 2.34 -4.61 -26.70
C GLY A 203 2.44 -5.35 -25.37
N GLU A 204 2.23 -4.69 -24.23
CA GLU A 204 2.14 -5.38 -22.95
C GLU A 204 0.95 -6.35 -22.93
N ASN A 205 1.18 -7.56 -22.42
CA ASN A 205 0.15 -8.59 -22.31
C ASN A 205 -0.61 -8.47 -20.99
N PRO A 206 -1.91 -8.08 -20.99
CA PRO A 206 -2.69 -7.93 -19.76
C PRO A 206 -3.07 -9.27 -19.09
N SER A 207 -2.88 -10.40 -19.77
CA SER A 207 -3.20 -11.75 -19.29
C SER A 207 -1.99 -12.44 -18.66
N ARG A 208 -1.31 -11.74 -17.75
CA ARG A 208 -0.16 -12.24 -16.98
C ARG A 208 -0.32 -11.87 -15.51
N TYR A 209 0.13 -12.75 -14.63
CA TYR A 209 0.21 -12.43 -13.20
C TYR A 209 1.20 -11.29 -12.94
N ASN A 210 0.88 -10.49 -11.93
CA ASN A 210 1.73 -9.38 -11.50
C ASN A 210 3.07 -9.92 -10.96
N PRO A 211 4.15 -9.13 -11.04
CA PRO A 211 5.43 -9.54 -10.46
C PRO A 211 5.39 -9.50 -8.93
N ASP A 212 6.37 -10.17 -8.31
CA ASP A 212 6.57 -10.15 -6.86
C ASP A 212 6.58 -8.71 -6.33
N GLY A 213 5.94 -8.52 -5.19
CA GLY A 213 5.80 -7.21 -4.56
C GLY A 213 4.67 -6.35 -5.16
N ASN A 214 3.77 -6.91 -5.97
CA ASN A 214 2.61 -6.17 -6.49
C ASN A 214 1.37 -7.08 -6.67
N HIS A 215 0.93 -7.73 -5.59
CA HIS A 215 -0.15 -8.72 -5.63
C HIS A 215 0.09 -9.83 -6.67
N PRO A 216 1.19 -10.61 -6.57
CA PRO A 216 1.61 -11.57 -7.60
C PRO A 216 0.62 -12.72 -7.84
N HIS A 217 -0.33 -12.91 -6.93
CA HIS A 217 -1.42 -13.87 -7.11
C HIS A 217 -2.47 -13.43 -8.13
N SER A 218 -2.45 -12.16 -8.57
CA SER A 218 -3.51 -11.54 -9.35
C SER A 218 -2.97 -10.92 -10.66
N THR A 219 -3.87 -10.39 -11.49
CA THR A 219 -3.54 -9.71 -12.76
C THR A 219 -3.88 -8.22 -12.69
N PRO A 220 -3.45 -7.38 -13.65
CA PRO A 220 -3.86 -5.97 -13.69
C PRO A 220 -5.40 -5.79 -13.72
N LEU A 221 -6.12 -6.72 -14.35
CA LEU A 221 -7.58 -6.69 -14.38
C LEU A 221 -8.20 -6.91 -12.99
N HIS A 222 -7.69 -7.86 -12.20
CA HIS A 222 -8.16 -8.06 -10.82
C HIS A 222 -7.99 -6.79 -9.97
N GLN A 223 -6.84 -6.12 -10.12
CA GLN A 223 -6.55 -4.87 -9.39
C GLN A 223 -7.49 -3.73 -9.80
N ALA A 224 -7.70 -3.52 -11.10
CA ALA A 224 -8.65 -2.51 -11.59
C ALA A 224 -10.09 -2.79 -11.13
N VAL A 225 -10.48 -4.06 -11.08
CA VAL A 225 -11.79 -4.48 -10.57
C VAL A 225 -11.92 -4.16 -9.07
N TRP A 226 -10.95 -4.60 -8.25
CA TRP A 226 -10.99 -4.36 -6.80
C TRP A 226 -11.08 -2.87 -6.47
N ALA A 227 -10.28 -2.05 -7.16
CA ALA A 227 -10.26 -0.60 -7.01
C ALA A 227 -11.50 0.11 -7.58
N GLY A 228 -12.30 -0.56 -8.43
CA GLY A 228 -13.53 0.00 -8.97
C GLY A 228 -13.33 0.93 -10.17
N HIS A 229 -12.29 0.71 -10.99
CA HIS A 229 -11.98 1.57 -12.13
C HIS A 229 -12.63 1.07 -13.43
N ASP A 230 -13.94 1.33 -13.60
CA ASP A 230 -14.75 0.88 -14.74
C ASP A 230 -14.10 1.13 -16.11
N ALA A 231 -13.55 2.32 -16.34
CA ALA A 231 -12.95 2.68 -17.62
C ALA A 231 -11.70 1.83 -17.94
N VAL A 232 -10.88 1.55 -16.92
CA VAL A 232 -9.71 0.69 -17.05
C VAL A 232 -10.12 -0.76 -17.27
N VAL A 233 -11.13 -1.26 -16.54
CA VAL A 233 -11.66 -2.62 -16.72
C VAL A 233 -12.14 -2.84 -18.15
N ARG A 234 -12.91 -1.89 -18.69
CA ARG A 234 -13.40 -1.95 -20.07
C ARG A 234 -12.25 -1.95 -21.07
N LEU A 235 -11.28 -1.06 -20.91
CA LEU A 235 -10.10 -1.02 -21.77
C LEU A 235 -9.31 -2.33 -21.73
N LEU A 236 -9.07 -2.90 -20.55
CA LEU A 236 -8.36 -4.18 -20.43
C LEU A 236 -9.14 -5.32 -21.13
N ALA A 237 -10.46 -5.36 -20.98
CA ALA A 237 -11.31 -6.35 -21.64
C ALA A 237 -11.29 -6.21 -23.17
N GLU A 238 -11.39 -4.97 -23.68
CA GLU A 238 -11.27 -4.64 -25.11
C GLU A 238 -9.91 -5.02 -25.68
N ARG A 239 -8.84 -4.89 -24.89
CA ARG A 239 -7.46 -5.22 -25.27
C ARG A 239 -7.09 -6.68 -24.98
N GLY A 240 -8.08 -7.56 -24.84
CA GLY A 240 -7.87 -9.00 -24.81
C GLY A 240 -7.42 -9.57 -23.47
N ALA A 241 -7.67 -8.87 -22.35
CA ALA A 241 -7.50 -9.50 -21.03
C ALA A 241 -8.37 -10.76 -20.91
N ASN A 242 -7.79 -11.81 -20.33
CA ASN A 242 -8.49 -13.04 -20.00
C ASN A 242 -9.39 -12.81 -18.78
N LEU A 243 -10.70 -12.71 -19.03
CA LEU A 243 -11.71 -12.42 -18.00
C LEU A 243 -11.99 -13.62 -17.07
N GLU A 244 -11.52 -14.82 -17.44
CA GLU A 244 -11.73 -16.07 -16.70
C GLU A 244 -10.45 -16.53 -15.99
N MET A 245 -9.37 -15.74 -16.05
CA MET A 245 -8.12 -16.04 -15.35
C MET A 245 -8.36 -15.96 -13.85
N ARG A 246 -8.08 -17.04 -13.13
CA ARG A 246 -8.26 -17.10 -11.68
C ARG A 246 -7.03 -16.60 -10.95
N ASP A 247 -7.21 -15.85 -9.88
CA ASP A 247 -6.11 -15.54 -8.97
C ASP A 247 -5.58 -16.82 -8.28
N THR A 248 -4.32 -16.83 -7.86
CA THR A 248 -3.67 -18.05 -7.36
C THR A 248 -3.91 -18.32 -5.87
N VAL A 249 -4.54 -17.40 -5.13
CA VAL A 249 -4.76 -17.53 -3.68
C VAL A 249 -6.20 -17.94 -3.37
N TYR A 250 -7.18 -17.25 -3.95
CA TYR A 250 -8.60 -17.50 -3.71
C TYR A 250 -9.26 -18.24 -4.87
N HIS A 251 -8.53 -18.47 -5.97
CA HIS A 251 -9.04 -19.06 -7.20
C HIS A 251 -10.24 -18.30 -7.78
N GLY A 252 -10.36 -17.00 -7.47
CA GLY A 252 -11.43 -16.12 -7.94
C GLY A 252 -11.08 -15.51 -9.29
N THR A 253 -12.07 -15.39 -10.15
CA THR A 253 -11.98 -14.60 -11.39
C THR A 253 -12.11 -13.10 -11.09
N PRO A 254 -11.81 -12.21 -12.06
CA PRO A 254 -12.15 -10.80 -11.97
C PRO A 254 -13.62 -10.56 -11.61
N ARG A 255 -14.56 -11.36 -12.13
CA ARG A 255 -15.98 -11.23 -11.77
C ARG A 255 -16.25 -11.60 -10.31
N ASP A 256 -15.58 -12.63 -9.79
CA ASP A 256 -15.70 -13.02 -8.37
C ASP A 256 -15.17 -11.92 -7.44
N TRP A 257 -14.05 -11.26 -7.83
CA TRP A 257 -13.52 -10.09 -7.11
C TRP A 257 -14.49 -8.91 -7.16
N ALA A 258 -15.16 -8.67 -8.30
CA ALA A 258 -16.19 -7.63 -8.41
C ALA A 258 -17.36 -7.89 -7.46
N ALA A 259 -17.87 -9.12 -7.43
CA ALA A 259 -18.94 -9.52 -6.53
C ALA A 259 -18.54 -9.38 -5.05
N HIS A 260 -17.34 -9.85 -4.70
CA HIS A 260 -16.83 -9.76 -3.32
C HIS A 260 -16.63 -8.30 -2.87
N GLY A 261 -16.12 -7.44 -3.75
CA GLY A 261 -15.91 -6.01 -3.49
C GLY A 261 -17.15 -5.13 -3.67
N GLY A 262 -18.33 -5.71 -3.95
CA GLY A 262 -19.57 -4.95 -4.16
C GLY A 262 -19.58 -4.06 -5.42
N ARG A 263 -18.73 -4.36 -6.41
CA ARG A 263 -18.55 -3.60 -7.67
C ARG A 263 -19.60 -4.01 -8.71
N THR A 264 -20.88 -3.77 -8.40
CA THR A 264 -22.03 -4.31 -9.17
C THR A 264 -22.01 -3.96 -10.66
N GLY A 265 -21.65 -2.73 -11.03
CA GLY A 265 -21.56 -2.31 -12.43
C GLY A 265 -20.48 -3.07 -13.21
N ILE A 266 -19.32 -3.26 -12.58
CA ILE A 266 -18.21 -4.04 -13.14
C ILE A 266 -18.56 -5.52 -13.25
N GLU A 267 -19.21 -6.09 -12.22
CA GLU A 267 -19.65 -7.49 -12.23
C GLU A 267 -20.62 -7.76 -13.38
N GLN A 268 -21.61 -6.87 -13.58
CA GLN A 268 -22.58 -6.97 -14.68
C GLN A 268 -21.89 -6.88 -16.04
N PHE A 269 -20.94 -5.96 -16.20
CA PHE A 269 -20.15 -5.83 -17.42
C PHE A 269 -19.37 -7.11 -17.74
N LEU A 270 -18.64 -7.65 -16.75
CA LEU A 270 -17.85 -8.87 -16.94
C LEU A 270 -18.71 -10.07 -17.30
N ARG A 271 -19.85 -10.25 -16.61
CA ARG A 271 -20.83 -11.30 -16.94
C ARG A 271 -21.32 -11.23 -18.39
N ALA A 272 -21.63 -10.02 -18.86
CA ALA A 272 -22.08 -9.84 -20.25
C ALA A 272 -20.97 -10.20 -21.25
N GLN A 273 -19.72 -9.81 -20.98
CA GLN A 273 -18.58 -10.13 -21.83
C GLN A 273 -18.29 -11.64 -21.89
N GLU A 274 -18.39 -12.34 -20.76
CA GLU A 274 -18.22 -13.79 -20.69
C GLU A 274 -19.26 -14.54 -21.53
N LEU A 275 -20.53 -14.12 -21.46
CA LEU A 275 -21.63 -14.72 -22.24
C LEU A 275 -21.42 -14.51 -23.74
N SER A 276 -21.16 -13.28 -24.18
CA SER A 276 -20.93 -13.00 -25.60
C SER A 276 -19.73 -13.74 -26.18
N ARG A 277 -18.66 -13.93 -25.40
CA ARG A 277 -17.48 -14.71 -25.84
C ARG A 277 -17.79 -16.20 -25.99
N ARG A 278 -18.68 -16.77 -25.17
CA ARG A 278 -19.09 -18.18 -25.29
C ARG A 278 -19.99 -18.42 -26.49
N GLU A 279 -20.89 -17.49 -26.78
CA GLU A 279 -21.77 -17.55 -27.96
C GLU A 279 -21.00 -17.48 -29.27
N ASN A 280 -19.88 -16.72 -29.32
CA ASN A 280 -19.05 -16.60 -30.52
C ASN A 280 -18.14 -17.82 -30.80
N ILE A 281 -18.11 -18.83 -29.92
CA ILE A 281 -17.30 -20.06 -30.08
C ILE A 281 -18.17 -21.27 -30.50
N GLN A 282 -19.51 -21.15 -30.45
CA GLN A 282 -20.47 -22.13 -30.96
C GLN A 282 -20.85 -21.85 -32.42
#